data_AF-A0A6N7S6G6-F1
#
_entry.id   AF-A0A6N7S6G6-F1
#
_cell.length_a   1.000
_cell.length_b   1.000
_cell.length_c   1.000
_cell.angle_alpha   90.00
_cell.angle_beta   90.00
_cell.angle_gamma   90.00
#
_symmetry.space_group_name_H-M   'P 1'
#
loop_
_entity.id
_entity.type
_entity.pdbx_description
1 polymer ?
#
loop_
_entity_poly.entity_id
_entity_poly.type
_entity_poly.pdbx_seq_one_letter_code
_entity_poly.pdbx_strand_id
1 'polypeptide(L)'
;MNILYEIYEKILKEKGLSSYQVSKATGISQQTLSYWKSGRSVPKTDKLKKIAEFLGVSLEYLTTGYDDSEINSFDLRFHSVEDAVKFILEQPMVAQFGGYDLDKMTDEEIIEFANDVAGMIELLGKKYKK
;
A
#
# COMPACT_ATOMS: atom_id res chain seq x y z
N MET A 1 10.55 -10.03 -19.40
CA MET A 1 10.42 -8.57 -19.45
C MET A 1 10.71 -8.06 -18.04
N ASN A 2 11.37 -6.90 -17.88
CA ASN A 2 11.87 -6.43 -16.58
C ASN A 2 10.77 -5.64 -15.86
N ILE A 3 10.29 -6.12 -14.71
CA ILE A 3 9.20 -5.51 -13.93
C ILE A 3 9.41 -4.01 -13.65
N LEU A 4 10.65 -3.61 -13.33
CA LEU A 4 11.03 -2.21 -13.12
C LEU A 4 10.77 -1.36 -14.36
N TYR A 5 11.08 -1.89 -15.55
CA TYR A 5 10.91 -1.15 -16.78
C TYR A 5 9.43 -1.07 -17.20
N GLU A 6 8.63 -2.08 -16.90
CA GLU A 6 7.18 -2.06 -17.11
C GLU A 6 6.51 -0.99 -16.25
N ILE A 7 6.88 -0.89 -14.96
CA ILE A 7 6.41 0.16 -14.05
C ILE A 7 6.83 1.53 -14.56
N TYR A 8 8.10 1.68 -14.96
CA TYR A 8 8.60 2.92 -15.55
C TYR A 8 7.78 3.34 -16.79
N GLU A 9 7.50 2.43 -17.73
CA GLU A 9 6.69 2.73 -18.92
C GLU A 9 5.24 3.09 -18.56
N LYS A 10 4.66 2.43 -17.54
CA LYS A 10 3.34 2.76 -17.02
C LYS A 10 3.30 4.20 -16.49
N ILE A 11 4.25 4.59 -15.64
CA ILE A 11 4.32 5.95 -15.07
C ILE A 11 4.47 7.00 -16.18
N LEU A 12 5.29 6.72 -17.19
CA LEU A 12 5.45 7.62 -18.34
C LEU A 12 4.13 7.82 -19.09
N LYS A 13 3.39 6.74 -19.34
CA LYS A 13 2.10 6.80 -20.04
C LYS A 13 1.09 7.62 -19.25
N GLU A 14 0.99 7.40 -17.94
CA GLU A 14 0.07 8.12 -17.06
C GLU A 14 0.38 9.63 -16.98
N LYS A 15 1.67 9.99 -16.96
CA LYS A 15 2.11 11.39 -16.88
C LYS A 15 2.26 12.07 -18.25
N GLY A 16 2.01 11.37 -19.36
CA GLY A 16 2.22 11.91 -20.70
C GLY A 16 3.69 12.25 -21.00
N LEU A 17 4.62 11.51 -20.39
CA LEU A 17 6.06 11.71 -20.51
C LEU A 17 6.70 10.71 -21.49
N SER A 18 7.87 11.08 -22.00
CA SER A 18 8.71 10.24 -22.85
C SER A 18 10.03 9.90 -22.15
N SER A 19 10.65 8.78 -22.55
CA SER A 19 12.00 8.44 -22.07
C SER A 19 13.04 9.50 -22.44
N TYR A 20 12.82 10.28 -23.49
CA TYR A 20 13.66 11.42 -23.83
C TYR A 20 13.61 12.51 -22.76
N GLN A 21 12.42 12.84 -22.25
CA GLN A 21 12.27 13.84 -21.17
C GLN A 21 12.95 13.38 -19.88
N VAL A 22 12.81 12.10 -19.52
CA VAL A 22 13.54 11.51 -18.38
C VAL A 22 15.04 11.61 -18.59
N SER A 23 15.52 11.27 -19.79
CA SER A 23 16.95 11.35 -20.12
C SER A 23 17.50 12.77 -19.95
N LYS A 24 16.76 13.77 -20.45
CA LYS A 24 17.14 15.18 -20.35
C LYS A 24 17.16 15.68 -18.89
N ALA A 25 16.19 15.26 -18.08
CA ALA A 25 16.07 15.72 -16.70
C ALA A 25 17.07 15.04 -15.74
N THR A 26 17.32 13.74 -15.93
CA THR A 26 18.14 12.94 -15.00
C THR A 26 19.60 12.84 -15.40
N GLY A 27 19.94 13.21 -16.65
CA GLY A 27 21.26 13.01 -17.25
C GLY A 27 21.57 11.54 -17.59
N ILE A 28 20.60 10.63 -17.44
CA ILE A 28 20.76 9.22 -17.82
C ILE A 28 20.53 9.10 -19.32
N SER A 29 21.49 8.56 -20.07
CA SER A 29 21.37 8.47 -21.53
C SER A 29 20.20 7.57 -21.96
N GLN A 30 19.58 7.91 -23.09
CA GLN A 30 18.56 7.04 -23.70
C GLN A 30 19.07 5.62 -23.99
N GLN A 31 20.36 5.49 -24.35
CA GLN A 31 20.99 4.18 -24.54
C GLN A 31 20.99 3.36 -23.24
N THR A 32 21.31 3.99 -22.10
CA THR A 32 21.24 3.34 -20.79
C THR A 32 19.83 2.87 -20.46
N LEU A 33 18.81 3.72 -20.68
CA LEU A 33 17.40 3.34 -20.48
C LEU A 33 17.01 2.15 -21.38
N SER A 34 17.44 2.15 -22.64
CA SER A 34 17.21 1.05 -23.57
C SER A 34 17.89 -0.25 -23.13
N TYR A 35 19.09 -0.18 -22.55
CA TYR A 35 19.78 -1.37 -22.02
C TYR A 35 19.08 -1.94 -20.80
N TRP A 36 18.41 -1.12 -19.98
CA TRP A 36 17.58 -1.61 -18.88
C TRP A 36 16.32 -2.28 -19.40
N LYS A 37 15.68 -1.73 -20.44
CA LYS A 37 14.53 -2.35 -21.14
C LYS A 37 14.86 -3.75 -21.62
N SER A 38 16.00 -3.89 -22.29
CA SER A 38 16.42 -5.15 -22.89
C SER A 38 17.12 -6.10 -21.91
N GLY A 39 17.26 -5.72 -20.63
CA GLY A 39 17.98 -6.51 -19.62
C GLY A 39 19.50 -6.61 -19.84
N ARG A 40 20.09 -5.82 -20.75
CA ARG A 40 21.53 -5.82 -21.05
C ARG A 40 22.36 -5.23 -19.92
N SER A 41 21.76 -4.40 -19.06
CA SER A 41 22.41 -3.90 -17.85
C SER A 41 21.40 -3.75 -16.72
N VAL A 42 21.89 -3.74 -15.49
CA VAL A 42 21.09 -3.56 -14.29
C VAL A 42 21.23 -2.11 -13.81
N PRO A 43 20.12 -1.39 -13.55
CA PRO A 43 20.18 -0.04 -13.02
C PRO A 43 20.78 -0.04 -11.61
N LYS A 44 21.65 0.93 -11.32
CA LYS A 44 22.14 1.19 -9.97
C LYS A 44 21.16 2.09 -9.22
N THR A 45 21.10 1.92 -7.90
CA THR A 45 20.17 2.64 -7.01
C THR A 45 20.27 4.16 -7.12
N ASP A 46 21.46 4.72 -7.32
CA ASP A 46 21.67 6.17 -7.51
C ASP A 46 20.93 6.72 -8.72
N LYS A 47 20.93 5.98 -9.83
CA LYS A 47 20.22 6.36 -11.05
C LYS A 47 18.70 6.19 -10.91
N LEU A 48 18.26 5.13 -10.22
CA LEU A 48 16.84 4.92 -9.94
C LEU A 48 16.26 6.02 -9.05
N LYS A 49 17.00 6.48 -8.04
CA LYS A 49 16.60 7.62 -7.20
C LYS A 49 16.35 8.89 -8.01
N LYS A 50 17.26 9.22 -8.94
CA LYS A 50 17.08 10.39 -9.83
C LYS A 50 15.83 10.28 -10.70
N ILE A 51 15.52 9.08 -11.20
CA ILE A 51 14.31 8.84 -11.98
C ILE A 51 13.07 8.96 -11.09
N ALA A 52 13.06 8.34 -9.92
CA ALA A 52 11.95 8.39 -8.98
C ALA A 52 11.63 9.84 -8.57
N GLU A 53 12.67 10.62 -8.24
CA GLU A 53 12.56 12.05 -7.90
C GLU A 53 11.98 12.87 -9.07
N PHE A 54 12.49 12.70 -10.30
CA PHE A 54 11.95 13.39 -11.47
C PHE A 54 10.50 13.00 -11.78
N LEU A 55 10.16 11.72 -11.63
CA LEU A 55 8.82 11.22 -11.87
C LEU A 55 7.87 11.55 -10.70
N GLY A 56 8.37 12.01 -9.56
CA GLY A 56 7.56 12.31 -8.37
C GLY A 56 6.89 11.06 -7.80
N VAL A 57 7.62 9.95 -7.72
CA VAL A 57 7.17 8.69 -7.10
C VAL A 57 8.21 8.17 -6.11
N SER A 58 7.85 7.25 -5.23
CA SER A 58 8.83 6.59 -4.36
C SER A 58 9.77 5.69 -5.17
N LEU A 59 11.00 5.51 -4.67
CA LEU A 59 11.92 4.53 -5.26
C LEU A 59 11.33 3.12 -5.19
N GLU A 60 10.68 2.79 -4.07
CA GLU A 60 10.04 1.49 -3.85
C GLU A 60 9.01 1.22 -4.94
N TYR A 61 8.07 2.15 -5.16
CA TYR A 61 7.07 2.05 -6.21
C TYR A 61 7.69 1.85 -7.59
N LEU A 62 8.72 2.63 -7.94
CA LEU A 62 9.42 2.48 -9.22
C LEU A 62 10.02 1.08 -9.40
N THR A 63 10.48 0.44 -8.32
CA THR A 63 11.18 -0.85 -8.39
C THR A 63 10.28 -2.07 -8.23
N THR A 64 9.21 -1.95 -7.44
CA THR A 64 8.37 -3.09 -7.04
C THR A 64 6.91 -2.95 -7.45
N GLY A 65 6.48 -1.73 -7.77
CA GLY A 65 5.10 -1.42 -8.14
C GLY A 65 4.17 -1.25 -6.95
N TYR A 66 4.70 -1.37 -5.73
CA TYR A 66 3.97 -1.11 -4.49
C TYR A 66 4.14 0.35 -4.08
N ASP A 67 3.03 1.06 -3.95
CA ASP A 67 3.04 2.42 -3.43
C ASP A 67 2.66 2.38 -1.94
N ASP A 68 3.62 2.71 -1.07
CA ASP A 68 3.34 2.93 0.36
C ASP A 68 2.29 4.03 0.58
N SER A 69 1.96 4.84 -0.44
CA SER A 69 0.86 5.82 -0.36
C SER A 69 -0.52 5.16 -0.21
N GLU A 70 -0.71 3.89 -0.58
CA GLU A 70 -1.96 3.17 -0.29
C GLU A 70 -2.12 2.81 1.20
N ILE A 71 -1.02 2.83 1.97
CA ILE A 71 -1.04 2.62 3.43
C ILE A 71 -1.71 3.82 4.14
N ASN A 72 -1.76 5.01 3.53
CA ASN A 72 -2.45 6.18 4.08
C ASN A 72 -3.97 6.20 3.83
N SER A 73 -4.53 5.17 3.17
CA SER A 73 -5.99 5.06 3.06
C SER A 73 -6.61 4.36 4.27
N PHE A 74 -5.86 3.64 5.09
CA PHE A 74 -6.40 2.93 6.27
C PHE A 74 -6.44 3.80 7.53
N ASP A 75 -5.61 4.84 7.61
CA ASP A 75 -5.32 5.57 8.85
C ASP A 75 -6.39 6.57 9.31
N LEU A 76 -7.57 6.67 8.67
CA LEU A 76 -8.64 7.59 9.14
C LEU A 76 -10.10 7.09 8.90
N ARG A 77 -10.36 5.80 8.66
CA ARG A 77 -11.72 5.33 8.25
C ARG A 77 -12.71 5.05 9.37
N PHE A 78 -12.28 4.99 10.63
CA PHE A 78 -13.18 4.63 11.72
C PHE A 78 -13.62 5.90 12.45
N HIS A 79 -14.94 6.13 12.48
CA HIS A 79 -15.54 7.27 13.19
C HIS A 79 -15.83 6.93 14.66
N SER A 80 -15.76 5.64 15.01
CA SER A 80 -15.90 5.12 16.37
C SER A 80 -15.03 3.89 16.61
N VAL A 81 -14.86 3.50 17.89
CA VAL A 81 -14.19 2.24 18.26
C VAL A 81 -15.03 1.05 17.79
N GLU A 82 -16.35 1.16 17.84
CA GLU A 82 -17.28 0.17 17.32
C GLU A 82 -17.03 -0.11 15.83
N ASP A 83 -16.88 0.93 15.01
CA ASP A 83 -16.60 0.79 13.57
C ASP A 83 -15.30 0.01 13.33
N ALA A 84 -14.26 0.34 14.10
CA ALA A 84 -12.97 -0.31 14.01
C ALA A 84 -13.05 -1.78 14.44
N VAL A 85 -13.78 -2.06 15.51
CA VAL A 85 -13.98 -3.43 16.00
C VAL A 85 -14.83 -4.24 15.03
N LYS A 86 -15.90 -3.68 14.47
CA LYS A 86 -16.71 -4.34 13.43
C LYS A 86 -15.85 -4.76 12.24
N PHE A 87 -14.96 -3.88 11.76
CA PHE A 87 -14.01 -4.22 10.72
C PHE A 87 -13.08 -5.38 11.09
N ILE A 88 -12.59 -5.43 12.33
CA ILE A 88 -11.77 -6.54 12.84
C ILE A 88 -12.60 -7.82 12.89
N LEU A 89 -13.86 -7.74 13.33
CA LEU A 89 -14.75 -8.90 13.42
C LEU A 89 -15.08 -9.50 12.06
N GLU A 90 -15.16 -8.68 11.01
CA GLU A 90 -15.35 -9.12 9.63
C GLU A 90 -14.15 -9.88 9.04
N GLN A 91 -12.96 -9.80 9.67
CA GLN A 91 -11.79 -10.51 9.17
C GLN A 91 -11.98 -12.03 9.28
N PRO A 92 -11.78 -12.81 8.20
CA PRO A 92 -12.05 -14.25 8.19
C PRO A 92 -11.32 -15.02 9.29
N MET A 93 -10.09 -14.62 9.62
CA MET A 93 -9.30 -15.26 10.67
C MET A 93 -9.87 -15.01 12.06
N VAL A 94 -10.41 -13.81 12.32
CA VAL A 94 -11.01 -13.46 13.61
C VAL A 94 -12.34 -14.18 13.77
N ALA A 95 -13.17 -14.21 12.72
CA ALA A 95 -14.41 -14.99 12.69
C ALA A 95 -14.15 -16.49 12.92
N GLN A 96 -13.15 -17.06 12.23
CA GLN A 96 -12.75 -18.45 12.41
C GLN A 96 -12.25 -18.73 13.83
N PHE A 97 -11.43 -17.84 14.40
CA PHE A 97 -10.91 -17.99 15.76
C PHE A 97 -12.01 -17.86 16.82
N GLY A 98 -12.90 -16.87 16.67
CA GLY A 98 -14.02 -16.62 17.58
C GLY A 98 -15.20 -17.56 17.40
N GLY A 99 -15.26 -18.33 16.30
CA GLY A 99 -16.32 -19.29 16.03
C GLY A 99 -17.68 -18.66 15.77
N TYR A 100 -17.73 -17.42 15.29
CA TYR A 100 -18.95 -16.69 14.97
C TYR A 100 -19.12 -16.48 13.46
N ASP A 101 -20.34 -16.15 13.04
CA ASP A 101 -20.72 -15.92 11.65
C ASP A 101 -21.63 -14.70 11.58
N LEU A 102 -21.08 -13.57 11.12
CA LEU A 102 -21.79 -12.29 11.11
C LEU A 102 -22.95 -12.26 10.12
N ASP A 103 -22.91 -13.08 9.07
CA ASP A 103 -23.99 -13.16 8.06
C ASP A 103 -25.30 -13.74 8.65
N LYS A 104 -25.22 -14.34 9.85
CA LYS A 104 -26.35 -14.90 10.58
C LYS A 104 -26.90 -14.00 11.69
N MET A 105 -26.31 -12.82 11.87
CA MET A 105 -26.67 -11.88 12.93
C MET A 105 -27.42 -10.68 12.35
N THR A 106 -28.28 -10.04 13.15
CA THR A 106 -28.86 -8.73 12.78
C THR A 106 -27.83 -7.62 12.93
N ASP A 107 -28.09 -6.47 12.30
CA ASP A 107 -27.23 -5.30 12.45
C ASP A 107 -27.09 -4.88 13.92
N GLU A 108 -28.17 -4.95 14.70
CA GLU A 108 -28.14 -4.67 16.15
C GLU A 108 -27.28 -5.68 16.91
N GLU A 109 -27.39 -6.98 16.63
CA GLU A 109 -26.57 -8.01 17.28
C GLU A 109 -25.07 -7.82 16.96
N ILE A 110 -24.74 -7.41 15.73
CA ILE A 110 -23.36 -7.11 15.33
C ILE A 110 -22.83 -5.88 16.08
N ILE A 111 -23.66 -4.85 16.24
CA ILE A 111 -23.31 -3.63 16.99
C ILE A 111 -23.08 -3.95 18.47
N GLU A 112 -23.97 -4.71 19.10
CA GLU A 112 -23.80 -5.15 20.48
C GLU A 112 -22.52 -5.95 20.66
N PHE A 113 -22.25 -6.90 19.75
CA PHE A 113 -21.04 -7.72 19.80
C PHE A 113 -19.76 -6.89 19.64
N ALA A 114 -19.74 -5.92 18.71
CA ALA A 114 -18.60 -5.03 18.52
C ALA A 114 -18.33 -4.17 19.76
N ASN A 115 -19.39 -3.67 20.41
CA ASN A 115 -19.27 -2.89 21.65
C ASN A 115 -18.77 -3.74 22.83
N ASP A 116 -19.24 -4.98 22.97
CA ASP A 116 -18.75 -5.91 24.00
C ASP A 116 -17.25 -6.17 23.84
N VAL A 117 -16.80 -6.44 22.61
CA VAL A 117 -15.38 -6.67 22.29
C VAL A 117 -14.55 -5.41 22.56
N ALA A 118 -15.05 -4.23 22.20
CA ALA A 118 -14.41 -2.95 22.54
C ALA A 118 -14.23 -2.79 24.06
N GLY A 119 -15.26 -3.13 24.85
CA GLY A 119 -15.20 -3.12 26.31
C GLY A 119 -14.15 -4.08 26.87
N MET A 120 -14.02 -5.29 26.29
CA MET A 120 -12.97 -6.23 26.68
C MET A 120 -11.57 -5.68 26.40
N ILE A 121 -11.36 -5.04 25.25
CA ILE A 121 -10.10 -4.39 24.90
C ILE A 121 -9.77 -3.29 25.91
N GLU A 122 -10.75 -2.45 26.27
CA GLU A 122 -10.55 -1.41 27.27
C GLU A 122 -10.16 -1.99 28.65
N LEU A 123 -10.83 -3.06 29.07
CA LEU A 123 -10.57 -3.75 30.33
C LEU A 123 -9.16 -4.35 30.36
N LEU A 124 -8.74 -5.02 29.28
CA LEU A 124 -7.37 -5.53 29.16
C LEU A 124 -6.35 -4.39 29.09
N GLY A 125 -6.66 -3.31 28.39
CA GLY A 125 -5.81 -2.12 28.33
C GLY A 125 -5.48 -1.56 29.71
N LYS A 126 -6.47 -1.51 30.62
CA LYS A 126 -6.27 -1.10 32.03
C LYS A 126 -5.26 -2.00 32.76
N LYS A 127 -5.26 -3.31 32.49
CA LYS A 127 -4.35 -4.28 33.12
C LYS A 127 -2.88 -4.09 32.68
N TYR A 128 -2.64 -3.65 31.45
CA TYR A 128 -1.29 -3.51 30.88
C TYR A 128 -0.80 -2.05 30.84
N LYS A 129 -1.60 -1.10 31.34
CA LYS A 129 -1.20 0.29 31.53
C LYS A 129 -0.15 0.35 32.64
N LYS A 130 1.13 0.47 32.25
CA LYS A 130 2.25 0.70 33.17
C LYS A 130 2.26 2.13 33.70
#